data_AF-A0A839V3P4-F1
#
_entry.id   AF-A0A839V3P4-F1
#
_cell.length_a   1.000
_cell.length_b   1.000
_cell.length_c   1.000
_cell.angle_alpha   90.00
_cell.angle_beta   90.00
_cell.angle_gamma   90.00
#
_symmetry.space_group_name_H-M   'P 1'
#
loop_
_entity.id
_entity.type
_entity.pdbx_description
1 polymer ?
#
loop_
_entity_poly.entity_id
_entity_poly.type
_entity_poly.pdbx_seq_one_letter_code
_entity_poly.pdbx_strand_id
1 'polypeptide(L)'
;MTKTPQPPDKPRTAGRPAAMLRWIIAATAGLLVVISLAWVAAETALDHVLDRTIPSLHAAGFELAAGRRVRGGWPGSATLRLDAVRLDGPVRTGAPDGTVHNLTLHWRAEALVLQASLLHPRSVILIARGTQHVSLGELPELTLWGDRLAAYLPWQPRLPMPLPVEARALHAALGANGPDWITTIADARGSLLFSGGGNLAVRLSMQAITLPQAGQHPFGRTIERMTIAAALPPGLGSPSWPGMEPLLLQDLTVEWSALHLRLRGSVHPMPPGGPFPVGQFSLSVHGVRAALRAAAGDGDLSRGEAMALNGLAGLLEQAHDGGAVDTDTLHDLPVLLHDNVLWLGTVPLWRLG
;
A
#
# COMPACT_ATOMS: atom_id res chain seq x y z
N MET A 1 14.19 -63.77 -68.89
CA MET A 1 13.18 -63.40 -67.87
C MET A 1 13.57 -64.11 -66.58
N THR A 2 14.23 -63.41 -65.66
CA THR A 2 14.84 -64.05 -64.49
C THR A 2 14.54 -63.18 -63.26
N LYS A 3 13.88 -63.80 -62.28
CA LYS A 3 13.18 -63.23 -61.12
C LYS A 3 14.02 -62.23 -60.32
N THR A 4 13.55 -60.99 -60.24
CA THR A 4 13.99 -60.01 -59.24
C THR A 4 13.58 -60.51 -57.84
N PRO A 5 14.50 -60.56 -56.86
CA PRO A 5 14.19 -61.04 -55.51
C PRO A 5 13.25 -60.05 -54.80
N GLN A 6 12.15 -60.56 -54.28
CA GLN A 6 11.16 -59.80 -53.53
C GLN A 6 11.78 -59.32 -52.20
N PRO A 7 11.75 -58.02 -51.88
CA PRO A 7 12.34 -57.51 -50.65
C PRO A 7 11.57 -58.05 -49.43
N PRO A 8 12.26 -58.29 -48.30
CA PRO A 8 11.65 -58.85 -47.11
C PRO A 8 10.56 -57.91 -46.59
N ASP A 9 9.38 -58.47 -46.32
CA ASP A 9 8.25 -57.76 -45.72
C ASP A 9 8.71 -57.08 -44.42
N LYS A 10 8.72 -55.75 -44.42
CA LYS A 10 8.98 -54.97 -43.20
C LYS A 10 7.94 -55.39 -42.15
N PRO A 11 8.36 -55.81 -40.94
CA PRO A 11 7.42 -56.15 -39.90
C PRO A 11 6.57 -54.91 -39.59
N ARG A 12 5.28 -54.99 -39.92
CA ARG A 12 4.27 -53.98 -39.58
C ARG A 12 4.22 -53.89 -38.05
N THR A 13 4.86 -52.88 -37.47
CA THR A 13 4.70 -52.48 -36.08
C THR A 13 3.34 -51.82 -35.86
N ALA A 14 2.27 -52.58 -36.14
CA ALA A 14 0.89 -52.19 -35.89
C ALA A 14 0.51 -52.64 -34.47
N GLY A 15 0.53 -51.73 -33.49
CA GLY A 15 -0.02 -52.04 -32.17
C GLY A 15 0.29 -51.07 -31.02
N ARG A 16 1.31 -50.22 -31.13
CA ARG A 16 1.68 -49.29 -30.05
C ARG A 16 0.91 -47.96 -29.93
N PRO A 17 0.32 -47.34 -30.99
CA PRO A 17 -0.27 -46.00 -30.84
C PRO A 17 -1.59 -46.01 -30.04
N ALA A 18 -2.38 -47.08 -30.11
CA ALA A 18 -3.66 -47.17 -29.42
C ALA A 18 -3.51 -47.31 -27.90
N ALA A 19 -2.52 -48.06 -27.43
CA ALA A 19 -2.24 -48.19 -26.00
C ALA A 19 -1.71 -46.88 -25.40
N MET A 20 -0.79 -46.20 -26.11
CA MET A 20 -0.26 -44.91 -25.69
C MET A 20 -1.35 -43.83 -25.62
N LEU A 21 -2.23 -43.77 -26.63
CA LEU A 21 -3.35 -42.83 -26.63
C LEU A 21 -4.31 -43.07 -25.46
N ARG A 22 -4.63 -44.33 -25.13
CA ARG A 22 -5.46 -44.67 -23.96
C ARG A 22 -4.83 -44.21 -22.65
N TRP A 23 -3.52 -44.40 -22.50
CA TRP A 23 -2.80 -43.92 -21.31
C TRP A 23 -2.80 -42.39 -21.20
N ILE A 24 -2.61 -41.68 -22.32
CA ILE A 24 -2.69 -40.22 -22.34
C ILE A 24 -4.09 -39.76 -21.92
N ILE A 25 -5.16 -40.34 -22.51
CA ILE A 25 -6.53 -40.00 -22.16
C ILE A 25 -6.82 -40.27 -20.67
N ALA A 26 -6.40 -41.44 -20.16
CA ALA A 26 -6.60 -41.79 -18.75
C ALA A 26 -5.83 -40.83 -17.82
N ALA A 27 -4.58 -40.47 -18.17
CA ALA A 27 -3.78 -39.52 -17.40
C ALA A 27 -4.40 -38.11 -17.42
N THR A 28 -4.88 -37.64 -18.58
CA THR A 28 -5.58 -36.36 -18.70
C THR A 28 -6.89 -36.35 -17.90
N ALA A 29 -7.69 -37.42 -17.98
CA ALA A 29 -8.92 -37.53 -17.20
C ALA A 29 -8.63 -37.55 -15.68
N GLY A 30 -7.63 -38.31 -15.24
CA GLY A 30 -7.19 -38.32 -13.85
C GLY A 30 -6.71 -36.95 -13.38
N LEU A 31 -5.94 -36.24 -14.21
CA LEU A 31 -5.49 -34.87 -13.92
C LEU A 31 -6.66 -33.90 -13.80
N LEU A 32 -7.66 -33.98 -14.69
CA LEU A 32 -8.86 -33.15 -14.62
C LEU A 32 -9.65 -33.38 -13.33
N VAL A 33 -9.81 -34.63 -12.90
CA VAL A 33 -10.48 -34.95 -11.61
C VAL A 33 -9.71 -34.34 -10.44
N VAL A 34 -8.39 -34.47 -10.40
CA VAL A 34 -7.55 -33.88 -9.34
C VAL A 34 -7.68 -32.35 -9.33
N ILE A 35 -7.65 -31.71 -10.49
CA ILE A 35 -7.82 -30.24 -10.61
C ILE A 35 -9.22 -29.83 -10.12
N SER A 36 -10.27 -30.54 -10.50
CA SER A 36 -11.64 -30.26 -10.05
C SER A 36 -11.81 -30.44 -8.54
N LEU A 37 -11.22 -31.47 -7.94
CA LEU A 37 -11.25 -31.66 -6.49
C LEU A 37 -10.48 -30.56 -5.76
N ALA A 38 -9.30 -30.20 -6.26
CA ALA A 38 -8.50 -29.09 -5.73
C ALA A 38 -9.26 -27.76 -5.82
N TRP A 39 -10.00 -27.55 -6.90
CA TRP A 39 -10.89 -26.39 -7.09
C TRP A 39 -11.94 -26.28 -5.99
N VAL A 40 -12.73 -27.34 -5.82
CA VAL A 40 -13.83 -27.37 -4.85
C VAL A 40 -13.30 -27.22 -3.42
N ALA A 41 -12.15 -27.83 -3.13
CA ALA A 41 -11.48 -27.68 -1.84
C ALA A 41 -11.04 -26.22 -1.60
N ALA A 42 -10.49 -25.55 -2.62
CA ALA A 42 -10.09 -24.15 -2.52
C ALA A 42 -11.28 -23.20 -2.35
N GLU A 43 -12.39 -23.42 -3.08
CA GLU A 43 -13.64 -22.67 -2.87
C GLU A 43 -14.18 -22.84 -1.44
N THR A 44 -14.25 -24.09 -0.97
CA THR A 44 -14.72 -24.41 0.39
C THR A 44 -13.83 -23.77 1.45
N ALA A 45 -12.52 -23.70 1.20
CA ALA A 45 -11.57 -23.04 2.09
C ALA A 45 -11.80 -21.53 2.14
N LEU A 46 -12.10 -20.88 1.01
CA LEU A 46 -12.42 -19.44 0.97
C LEU A 46 -13.68 -19.12 1.78
N ASP A 47 -14.72 -19.94 1.66
CA ASP A 47 -15.93 -19.79 2.48
C ASP A 47 -15.62 -19.97 3.97
N HIS A 48 -14.84 -21.00 4.34
CA HIS A 48 -14.40 -21.20 5.72
C HIS A 48 -13.61 -20.03 6.29
N VAL A 49 -12.78 -19.36 5.48
CA VAL A 49 -12.06 -18.16 5.91
C VAL A 49 -13.06 -17.05 6.22
N LEU A 50 -14.03 -16.79 5.35
CA LEU A 50 -15.04 -15.76 5.61
C LEU A 50 -15.90 -16.08 6.84
N ASP A 51 -16.39 -17.31 6.93
CA ASP A 51 -17.28 -17.74 8.00
C ASP A 51 -16.58 -17.76 9.38
N ARG A 52 -15.25 -17.87 9.42
CA ARG A 52 -14.46 -17.65 10.65
C ARG A 52 -14.15 -16.18 10.89
N THR A 53 -13.88 -15.41 9.84
CA THR A 53 -13.47 -14.00 9.96
C THR A 53 -14.63 -13.12 10.41
N ILE A 54 -15.84 -13.34 9.90
CA ILE A 54 -17.01 -12.50 10.21
C ILE A 54 -17.34 -12.53 11.71
N PRO A 55 -17.47 -13.69 12.38
CA PRO A 55 -17.69 -13.73 13.83
C PRO A 55 -16.56 -13.09 14.63
N SER A 56 -15.29 -13.25 14.19
CA SER A 56 -14.16 -12.58 14.84
C SER A 56 -14.22 -11.06 14.72
N LEU A 57 -14.62 -10.54 13.55
CA LEU A 57 -14.87 -9.10 13.35
C LEU A 57 -16.01 -8.61 14.25
N HIS A 58 -17.13 -9.34 14.28
CA HIS A 58 -18.27 -9.01 15.14
C HIS A 58 -17.91 -9.02 16.63
N ALA A 59 -17.12 -10.00 17.07
CA ALA A 59 -16.61 -10.06 18.45
C ALA A 59 -15.67 -8.89 18.79
N ALA A 60 -15.00 -8.32 17.79
CA ALA A 60 -14.20 -7.10 17.91
C ALA A 60 -15.01 -5.80 17.76
N GLY A 61 -16.33 -5.89 17.59
CA GLY A 61 -17.24 -4.76 17.44
C GLY A 61 -17.34 -4.22 16.01
N PHE A 62 -16.74 -4.88 15.03
CA PHE A 62 -16.90 -4.54 13.62
C PHE A 62 -18.14 -5.20 13.03
N GLU A 63 -18.89 -4.48 12.21
CA GLU A 63 -19.99 -4.98 11.42
C GLU A 63 -19.54 -5.10 9.96
N LEU A 64 -19.57 -6.32 9.41
CA LEU A 64 -19.31 -6.56 8.00
C LEU A 64 -20.63 -6.83 7.27
N ALA A 65 -21.02 -5.91 6.40
CA ALA A 65 -22.09 -6.14 5.43
C ALA A 65 -21.48 -6.40 4.05
N ALA A 66 -21.96 -7.44 3.38
CA ALA A 66 -21.60 -7.73 1.99
C ALA A 66 -22.84 -8.17 1.24
N GLY A 67 -22.91 -7.79 -0.04
CA GLY A 67 -23.96 -8.21 -0.96
C GLY A 67 -23.79 -9.66 -1.42
N ARG A 68 -24.10 -9.91 -2.68
CA ARG A 68 -24.06 -11.26 -3.25
C ARG A 68 -22.65 -11.85 -3.19
N ARG A 69 -22.56 -13.12 -2.79
CA ARG A 69 -21.35 -13.95 -2.94
C ARG A 69 -21.36 -14.62 -4.32
N VAL A 70 -20.31 -14.41 -5.11
CA VAL A 70 -20.17 -15.01 -6.44
C VAL A 70 -18.87 -15.82 -6.50
N ARG A 71 -19.00 -17.11 -6.76
CA ARG A 71 -17.86 -18.02 -6.95
C ARG A 71 -17.41 -18.00 -8.41
N GLY A 72 -16.11 -18.20 -8.65
CA GLY A 72 -15.56 -18.32 -9.99
C GLY A 72 -14.06 -18.56 -9.98
N GLY A 73 -13.41 -18.34 -11.13
CA GLY A 73 -11.96 -18.39 -11.28
C GLY A 73 -11.53 -19.09 -12.58
N TRP A 74 -10.22 -19.36 -12.71
CA TRP A 74 -9.62 -20.23 -13.75
C TRP A 74 -8.88 -21.41 -13.11
N PRO A 75 -8.71 -22.59 -13.74
CA PRO A 75 -8.21 -23.86 -13.15
C PRO A 75 -7.01 -23.84 -12.17
N GLY A 76 -6.22 -22.78 -12.10
CA GLY A 76 -5.14 -22.58 -11.12
C GLY A 76 -5.49 -21.70 -9.92
N SER A 77 -6.70 -21.15 -9.82
CA SER A 77 -7.10 -20.24 -8.77
C SER A 77 -8.62 -20.16 -8.57
N ALA A 78 -9.10 -20.57 -7.40
CA ALA A 78 -10.48 -20.32 -6.99
C ALA A 78 -10.64 -18.87 -6.52
N THR A 79 -11.81 -18.28 -6.79
CA THR A 79 -12.15 -16.92 -6.36
C THR A 79 -13.54 -16.86 -5.74
N LEU A 80 -13.69 -15.99 -4.75
CA LEU A 80 -14.94 -15.66 -4.11
C LEU A 80 -15.07 -14.13 -4.11
N ARG A 81 -15.99 -13.61 -4.92
CA ARG A 81 -16.28 -12.19 -5.01
C ARG A 81 -17.44 -11.84 -4.08
N LEU A 82 -17.24 -10.77 -3.31
CA LEU A 82 -18.24 -10.11 -2.48
C LEU A 82 -18.53 -8.75 -3.10
N ASP A 83 -19.78 -8.49 -3.47
CA ASP A 83 -20.22 -7.19 -3.99
C ASP A 83 -20.62 -6.25 -2.85
N ALA A 84 -20.47 -4.93 -3.05
CA ALA A 84 -20.93 -3.87 -2.14
C ALA A 84 -20.53 -4.13 -0.67
N VAL A 85 -19.24 -4.33 -0.44
CA VAL A 85 -18.71 -4.62 0.89
C VAL A 85 -18.69 -3.32 1.71
N ARG A 86 -19.15 -3.42 2.94
CA ARG A 86 -19.10 -2.35 3.93
C ARG A 86 -18.59 -2.94 5.25
N LEU A 87 -17.60 -2.29 5.82
CA LEU A 87 -17.06 -2.60 7.14
C LEU A 87 -17.18 -1.34 7.98
N ASP A 88 -17.96 -1.41 9.05
CA ASP A 88 -18.04 -0.36 10.05
C ASP A 88 -17.51 -0.89 11.38
N GLY A 89 -16.84 -0.08 12.18
CA GLY A 89 -16.47 -0.53 13.52
C GLY A 89 -15.65 0.46 14.32
N PRO A 90 -15.48 0.20 15.62
CA PRO A 90 -14.76 1.07 16.51
C PRO A 90 -13.26 1.01 16.24
N VAL A 91 -12.65 2.18 16.14
CA VAL A 91 -11.22 2.39 16.16
C VAL A 91 -10.93 3.18 17.43
N ARG A 92 -10.26 2.55 18.39
CA ARG A 92 -9.83 3.24 19.60
C ARG A 92 -8.48 3.90 19.36
N THR A 93 -8.30 5.11 19.85
CA THR A 93 -7.02 5.82 19.83
C THR A 93 -6.81 6.46 21.20
N GLY A 94 -5.65 6.25 21.81
CA GLY A 94 -5.30 6.89 23.09
C GLY A 94 -4.69 8.28 22.88
N ALA A 95 -5.04 9.23 23.76
CA ALA A 95 -4.44 10.55 23.83
C ALA A 95 -3.39 10.67 24.95
N PRO A 96 -2.50 11.69 24.90
CA PRO A 96 -1.44 11.93 25.88
C PRO A 96 -1.91 12.07 27.34
N ASP A 97 -3.12 12.58 27.55
CA ASP A 97 -3.75 12.79 28.86
C ASP A 97 -4.40 11.52 29.43
N GLY A 98 -4.30 10.38 28.74
CA GLY A 98 -4.95 9.12 29.09
C GLY A 98 -6.41 9.03 28.62
N THR A 99 -6.92 10.05 27.91
CA THR A 99 -8.26 10.01 27.32
C THR A 99 -8.28 8.98 26.18
N VAL A 100 -9.28 8.10 26.18
CA VAL A 100 -9.51 7.14 25.09
C VAL A 100 -10.55 7.73 24.15
N HIS A 101 -10.15 7.96 22.91
CA HIS A 101 -11.06 8.38 21.85
C HIS A 101 -11.56 7.18 21.08
N ASN A 102 -12.88 7.12 20.91
CA ASN A 102 -13.54 6.13 20.09
C ASN A 102 -13.87 6.79 18.74
N LEU A 103 -13.08 6.47 17.72
CA LEU A 103 -13.38 6.80 16.34
C LEU A 103 -14.19 5.66 15.71
N THR A 104 -14.88 5.94 14.61
CA THR A 104 -15.55 4.91 13.83
C THR A 104 -14.88 4.83 12.46
N LEU A 105 -14.37 3.65 12.12
CA LEU A 105 -13.95 3.35 10.75
C LEU A 105 -15.19 3.04 9.93
N HIS A 106 -15.33 3.71 8.79
CA HIS A 106 -16.24 3.32 7.74
C HIS A 106 -15.43 3.00 6.49
N TRP A 107 -15.44 1.74 6.07
CA TRP A 107 -14.83 1.31 4.81
C TRP A 107 -15.91 0.74 3.89
N ARG A 108 -15.91 1.17 2.63
CA ARG A 108 -16.79 0.66 1.57
C ARG A 108 -15.98 0.30 0.35
N ALA A 109 -16.36 -0.80 -0.28
CA ALA A 109 -15.77 -1.30 -1.52
C ALA A 109 -16.87 -1.69 -2.49
N GLU A 110 -16.75 -1.32 -3.76
CA GLU A 110 -17.64 -1.85 -4.81
C GLU A 110 -17.58 -3.38 -4.87
N ALA A 111 -16.38 -3.95 -4.77
CA ALA A 111 -16.20 -5.37 -4.59
C ALA A 111 -14.89 -5.74 -3.92
N LEU A 112 -14.93 -6.88 -3.21
CA LEU A 112 -13.77 -7.56 -2.66
C LEU A 112 -13.70 -8.96 -3.26
N VAL A 113 -12.57 -9.31 -3.87
CA VAL A 113 -12.34 -10.64 -4.41
C VAL A 113 -11.32 -11.35 -3.52
N LEU A 114 -11.74 -12.44 -2.89
CA LEU A 114 -10.84 -13.37 -2.24
C LEU A 114 -10.35 -14.38 -3.28
N GLN A 115 -9.05 -14.59 -3.36
CA GLN A 115 -8.43 -15.47 -4.34
C GLN A 115 -7.53 -16.48 -3.64
N ALA A 116 -7.78 -17.76 -3.86
CA ALA A 116 -6.95 -18.87 -3.43
C ALA A 116 -6.21 -19.44 -4.65
N SER A 117 -4.89 -19.25 -4.71
CA SER A 117 -4.05 -19.82 -5.77
C SER A 117 -3.65 -21.25 -5.41
N LEU A 118 -3.86 -22.20 -6.33
CA LEU A 118 -3.41 -23.58 -6.17
C LEU A 118 -1.87 -23.69 -6.21
N LEU A 119 -1.20 -22.72 -6.85
CA LEU A 119 0.26 -22.63 -6.90
C LEU A 119 0.87 -22.05 -5.61
N HIS A 120 0.08 -21.25 -4.87
CA HIS A 120 0.50 -20.64 -3.61
C HIS A 120 -0.52 -20.98 -2.50
N PRO A 121 -0.63 -22.25 -2.10
CA PRO A 121 -1.70 -22.73 -1.23
C PRO A 121 -1.60 -22.24 0.21
N ARG A 122 -0.62 -21.38 0.54
CA ARG A 122 -0.38 -20.85 1.89
C ARG A 122 -0.96 -19.46 2.12
N SER A 123 -1.45 -18.81 1.08
CA SER A 123 -1.98 -17.45 1.16
C SER A 123 -3.31 -17.29 0.43
N VAL A 124 -4.16 -16.44 0.98
CA VAL A 124 -5.34 -15.87 0.34
C VAL A 124 -4.99 -14.45 -0.09
N ILE A 125 -5.25 -14.13 -1.36
CA ILE A 125 -5.10 -12.77 -1.86
C ILE A 125 -6.45 -12.08 -1.74
N LEU A 126 -6.51 -10.96 -1.02
CA LEU A 126 -7.64 -10.03 -1.07
C LEU A 126 -7.38 -9.01 -2.15
N ILE A 127 -8.29 -8.87 -3.10
CA ILE A 127 -8.21 -7.89 -4.17
C ILE A 127 -9.43 -6.98 -4.08
N ALA A 128 -9.19 -5.74 -3.68
CA ALA A 128 -10.18 -4.66 -3.75
C ALA A 128 -10.37 -4.27 -5.23
N ARG A 129 -11.62 -4.31 -5.72
CA ARG A 129 -11.97 -3.92 -7.08
C ARG A 129 -12.94 -2.74 -7.07
N GLY A 130 -12.79 -1.87 -8.06
CA GLY A 130 -13.58 -0.65 -8.17
C GLY A 130 -13.18 0.38 -7.12
N THR A 131 -14.06 1.35 -6.93
CA THR A 131 -13.83 2.45 -5.98
C THR A 131 -13.96 1.97 -4.54
N GLN A 132 -13.06 2.47 -3.71
CA GLN A 132 -13.00 2.24 -2.27
C GLN A 132 -13.19 3.58 -1.57
N HIS A 133 -13.96 3.59 -0.50
CA HIS A 133 -14.18 4.77 0.32
C HIS A 133 -13.80 4.43 1.76
N VAL A 134 -12.92 5.22 2.37
CA VAL A 134 -12.47 5.04 3.75
C VAL A 134 -12.69 6.36 4.49
N SER A 135 -13.42 6.35 5.59
CA SER A 135 -13.46 7.46 6.53
C SER A 135 -13.20 6.98 7.95
N LEU A 136 -12.67 7.88 8.78
CA LEU A 136 -12.30 7.58 10.15
C LEU A 136 -12.73 8.73 11.07
N GLY A 137 -13.78 8.49 11.85
CA GLY A 137 -14.41 9.55 12.66
C GLY A 137 -14.88 10.71 11.79
N GLU A 138 -14.48 11.93 12.15
CA GLU A 138 -14.81 13.16 11.42
C GLU A 138 -13.78 13.53 10.33
N LEU A 139 -12.77 12.67 10.09
CA LEU A 139 -11.78 12.94 9.05
C LEU A 139 -12.43 12.90 7.65
N PRO A 140 -11.94 13.73 6.70
CA PRO A 140 -12.40 13.69 5.33
C PRO A 140 -12.32 12.28 4.74
N GLU A 141 -13.35 11.90 3.99
CA GLU A 141 -13.39 10.62 3.31
C GLU A 141 -12.26 10.52 2.28
N LEU A 142 -11.52 9.41 2.31
CA LEU A 142 -10.50 9.06 1.34
C LEU A 142 -11.10 8.09 0.32
N THR A 143 -11.15 8.53 -0.94
CA THR A 143 -11.56 7.70 -2.07
C THR A 143 -10.33 7.13 -2.76
N LEU A 144 -10.28 5.81 -2.97
CA LEU A 144 -9.17 5.10 -3.59
C LEU A 144 -9.67 4.22 -4.75
N TRP A 145 -8.95 4.17 -5.86
CA TRP A 145 -9.21 3.21 -6.94
C TRP A 145 -7.92 2.91 -7.70
N GLY A 146 -7.88 1.80 -8.43
CA GLY A 146 -6.72 1.47 -9.27
C GLY A 146 -6.88 0.13 -9.97
N ASP A 147 -5.92 -0.20 -10.83
CA ASP A 147 -5.92 -1.44 -11.61
C ASP A 147 -5.79 -2.67 -10.71
N ARG A 148 -5.04 -2.53 -9.62
CA ARG A 148 -4.83 -3.60 -8.64
C ARG A 148 -4.64 -3.00 -7.26
N LEU A 149 -5.44 -3.44 -6.30
CA LEU A 149 -5.27 -3.17 -4.87
C LEU A 149 -5.35 -4.50 -4.13
N ALA A 150 -4.21 -5.04 -3.70
CA ALA A 150 -4.10 -6.39 -3.19
C ALA A 150 -3.42 -6.47 -1.81
N ALA A 151 -3.91 -7.36 -0.97
CA ALA A 151 -3.29 -7.74 0.30
C ALA A 151 -3.16 -9.26 0.38
N TYR A 152 -2.06 -9.76 0.95
CA TYR A 152 -1.75 -11.20 0.96
C TYR A 152 -1.86 -11.74 2.40
N LEU A 153 -2.95 -12.45 2.71
CA LEU A 153 -3.18 -13.01 4.04
C LEU A 153 -2.74 -14.47 4.13
N PRO A 154 -2.15 -14.89 5.26
CA PRO A 154 -2.04 -16.31 5.56
C PRO A 154 -3.42 -16.91 5.85
N TRP A 155 -3.63 -18.18 5.52
CA TRP A 155 -4.87 -18.91 5.87
C TRP A 155 -5.13 -18.98 7.39
N GLN A 156 -4.06 -18.92 8.18
CA GLN A 156 -4.11 -18.93 9.63
C GLN A 156 -3.33 -17.72 10.13
N PRO A 157 -3.99 -16.57 10.34
CA PRO A 157 -3.32 -15.41 10.90
C PRO A 157 -2.76 -15.75 12.29
N ARG A 158 -1.44 -15.58 12.45
CA ARG A 158 -0.73 -15.70 13.73
C ARG A 158 0.05 -14.42 13.95
N LEU A 159 -0.07 -13.83 15.14
CA LEU A 159 0.67 -12.63 15.50
C LEU A 159 2.11 -12.99 15.92
N PRO A 160 3.12 -12.17 15.55
CA PRO A 160 3.02 -11.02 14.66
C PRO A 160 2.77 -11.44 13.20
N MET A 161 1.85 -10.75 12.53
CA MET A 161 1.41 -11.09 11.18
C MET A 161 1.86 -10.02 10.18
N PRO A 162 2.82 -10.34 9.29
CA PRO A 162 3.08 -9.50 8.14
C PRO A 162 1.95 -9.69 7.11
N LEU A 163 1.43 -8.58 6.62
CA LEU A 163 0.42 -8.48 5.59
C LEU A 163 1.04 -7.69 4.43
N PRO A 164 1.68 -8.37 3.45
CA PRO A 164 2.15 -7.72 2.25
C PRO A 164 0.99 -7.04 1.51
N VAL A 165 1.25 -5.85 1.00
CA VAL A 165 0.30 -5.05 0.22
C VAL A 165 0.93 -4.62 -1.09
N GLU A 166 0.11 -4.58 -2.14
CA GLU A 166 0.47 -4.18 -3.49
C GLU A 166 -0.64 -3.29 -4.05
N ALA A 167 -0.25 -2.21 -4.70
CA ALA A 167 -1.16 -1.36 -5.46
C ALA A 167 -0.51 -0.96 -6.80
N ARG A 168 -1.31 -0.92 -7.87
CA ARG A 168 -0.88 -0.47 -9.21
C ARG A 168 -1.88 0.53 -9.77
N ALA A 169 -1.36 1.58 -10.40
CA ALA A 169 -2.15 2.71 -10.89
C ALA A 169 -3.16 3.18 -9.83
N LEU A 170 -2.69 3.34 -8.59
CA LEU A 170 -3.52 3.75 -7.47
C LEU A 170 -3.78 5.25 -7.57
N HIS A 171 -5.05 5.62 -7.60
CA HIS A 171 -5.52 6.98 -7.49
C HIS A 171 -6.12 7.18 -6.10
N ALA A 172 -5.79 8.30 -5.48
CA ALA A 172 -6.28 8.70 -4.17
C ALA A 172 -6.84 10.13 -4.24
N ALA A 173 -8.06 10.30 -3.77
CA ALA A 173 -8.75 11.59 -3.69
C ALA A 173 -9.28 11.82 -2.27
N LEU A 174 -9.07 13.01 -1.74
CA LEU A 174 -9.71 13.46 -0.50
C LEU A 174 -11.06 14.10 -0.87
N GLY A 175 -12.14 13.49 -0.39
CA GLY A 175 -13.51 13.68 -0.90
C GLY A 175 -14.05 15.12 -0.86
N ALA A 176 -13.44 16.01 -0.07
CA ALA A 176 -13.83 17.42 -0.02
C ALA A 176 -13.34 18.25 -1.22
N ASN A 177 -12.33 17.78 -1.96
CA ASN A 177 -11.53 18.67 -2.83
C ASN A 177 -11.81 18.51 -4.33
N GLY A 178 -12.71 17.61 -4.74
CA GLY A 178 -13.06 17.41 -6.15
C GLY A 178 -11.99 16.70 -7.01
N PRO A 179 -12.23 16.54 -8.33
CA PRO A 179 -11.39 15.71 -9.21
C PRO A 179 -10.00 16.29 -9.49
N ASP A 180 -9.76 17.57 -9.24
CA ASP A 180 -8.43 18.18 -9.46
C ASP A 180 -7.42 17.86 -8.33
N TRP A 181 -7.90 17.23 -7.25
CA TRP A 181 -7.14 16.83 -6.06
C TRP A 181 -6.85 15.33 -6.00
N ILE A 182 -6.63 14.74 -7.17
CA ILE A 182 -6.28 13.33 -7.30
C ILE A 182 -4.76 13.17 -7.33
N THR A 183 -4.24 12.40 -6.38
CA THR A 183 -2.88 11.86 -6.42
C THR A 183 -2.90 10.52 -7.13
N THR A 184 -1.98 10.30 -8.08
CA THR A 184 -1.83 9.01 -8.78
C THR A 184 -0.49 8.39 -8.40
N ILE A 185 -0.45 7.07 -8.17
CA ILE A 185 0.72 6.31 -7.76
C ILE A 185 0.82 5.11 -8.71
N ALA A 186 1.87 5.06 -9.54
CA ALA A 186 1.98 4.04 -10.57
C ALA A 186 2.17 2.62 -10.00
N ASP A 187 3.05 2.48 -9.00
CA ASP A 187 3.30 1.21 -8.30
C ASP A 187 3.56 1.52 -6.82
N ALA A 188 2.91 0.76 -5.94
CA ALA A 188 3.10 0.83 -4.51
C ALA A 188 3.16 -0.58 -3.93
N ARG A 189 4.16 -0.84 -3.08
CA ARG A 189 4.38 -2.14 -2.45
C ARG A 189 4.79 -1.96 -1.02
N GLY A 190 4.41 -2.89 -0.17
CA GLY A 190 4.76 -2.77 1.23
C GLY A 190 4.33 -3.94 2.08
N SER A 191 4.38 -3.71 3.38
CA SER A 191 3.95 -4.64 4.39
C SER A 191 3.34 -3.90 5.57
N LEU A 192 2.21 -4.40 6.04
CA LEU A 192 1.59 -4.02 7.30
C LEU A 192 1.92 -5.13 8.31
N LEU A 193 2.57 -4.82 9.41
CA LEU A 193 2.93 -5.78 10.44
C LEU A 193 2.05 -5.54 11.66
N PHE A 194 1.10 -6.45 11.89
CA PHE A 194 0.26 -6.44 13.08
C PHE A 194 0.98 -7.23 14.18
N SER A 195 1.31 -6.60 15.30
CA SER A 195 1.84 -7.32 16.47
C SER A 195 0.74 -7.59 17.50
N GLY A 196 0.99 -8.52 18.42
CA GLY A 196 0.18 -8.65 19.63
C GLY A 196 0.04 -7.30 20.34
N GLY A 197 -1.12 -7.05 20.95
CA GLY A 197 -1.40 -5.78 21.65
C GLY A 197 -1.98 -4.65 20.79
N GLY A 198 -2.13 -4.85 19.47
CA GLY A 198 -2.77 -3.87 18.58
C GLY A 198 -1.82 -2.87 17.92
N ASN A 199 -0.50 -3.10 17.95
CA ASN A 199 0.45 -2.26 17.24
C ASN A 199 0.45 -2.61 15.75
N LEU A 200 0.65 -1.60 14.92
CA LEU A 200 0.72 -1.72 13.47
C LEU A 200 1.97 -1.02 12.97
N ALA A 201 2.95 -1.76 12.47
CA ALA A 201 4.05 -1.15 11.71
C ALA A 201 3.70 -1.16 10.20
N VAL A 202 3.88 -0.02 9.56
CA VAL A 202 3.61 0.20 8.14
C VAL A 202 4.94 0.44 7.44
N ARG A 203 5.22 -0.33 6.40
CA ARG A 203 6.31 -0.04 5.47
C ARG A 203 5.77 -0.01 4.06
N LEU A 204 5.84 1.12 3.38
CA LEU A 204 5.40 1.34 2.01
C LEU A 204 6.55 1.86 1.16
N SER A 205 6.61 1.43 -0.09
CA SER A 205 7.49 1.94 -1.14
C SER A 205 6.62 2.22 -2.35
N MET A 206 6.67 3.45 -2.83
CA MET A 206 5.81 3.98 -3.88
C MET A 206 6.70 4.58 -4.97
N GLN A 207 6.28 4.45 -6.22
CA GLN A 207 7.03 4.90 -7.40
C GLN A 207 6.13 5.68 -8.35
N ALA A 208 6.72 6.67 -9.02
CA ALA A 208 6.08 7.55 -10.00
C ALA A 208 4.73 8.07 -9.48
N ILE A 209 4.79 8.89 -8.44
CA ILE A 209 3.64 9.54 -7.82
C ILE A 209 3.40 10.87 -8.52
N THR A 210 2.24 11.03 -9.14
CA THR A 210 1.78 12.30 -9.70
C THR A 210 0.86 13.00 -8.71
N LEU A 211 1.20 14.23 -8.36
CA LEU A 211 0.45 15.08 -7.45
C LEU A 211 -0.72 15.79 -8.16
N PRO A 212 -1.74 16.21 -7.38
CA PRO A 212 -2.89 17.00 -7.83
C PRO A 212 -2.57 18.13 -8.80
N GLN A 213 -3.49 18.43 -9.72
CA GLN A 213 -3.36 19.60 -10.60
C GLN A 213 -3.56 20.91 -9.82
N ALA A 214 -4.53 20.91 -8.91
CA ALA A 214 -4.99 22.09 -8.19
C ALA A 214 -4.07 22.55 -7.04
N GLY A 215 -2.85 22.02 -6.96
CA GLY A 215 -1.86 22.38 -5.94
C GLY A 215 -0.68 23.14 -6.52
N GLN A 216 -0.16 24.10 -5.76
CA GLN A 216 1.17 24.64 -6.00
C GLN A 216 2.18 23.65 -5.41
N HIS A 217 2.87 22.93 -6.29
CA HIS A 217 3.86 21.94 -5.88
C HIS A 217 5.25 22.48 -6.18
N PRO A 218 5.98 22.95 -5.15
CA PRO A 218 7.20 23.72 -5.33
C PRO A 218 8.35 22.95 -5.97
N PHE A 219 8.28 21.62 -6.06
CA PHE A 219 9.33 20.82 -6.68
C PHE A 219 8.86 20.11 -7.96
N GLY A 220 7.69 20.47 -8.46
CA GLY A 220 7.07 19.88 -9.65
C GLY A 220 5.87 19.02 -9.30
N ARG A 221 5.37 18.23 -10.24
CA ARG A 221 4.16 17.40 -10.01
C ARG A 221 4.45 15.92 -9.82
N THR A 222 5.68 15.49 -9.97
CA THR A 222 6.03 14.06 -10.00
C THR A 222 7.10 13.73 -8.98
N ILE A 223 6.74 12.95 -7.96
CA ILE A 223 7.71 12.33 -7.05
C ILE A 223 8.11 10.98 -7.65
N GLU A 224 9.40 10.77 -7.86
CA GLU A 224 9.90 9.54 -8.49
C GLU A 224 9.77 8.33 -7.58
N ARG A 225 10.07 8.53 -6.30
CA ARG A 225 10.01 7.50 -5.27
C ARG A 225 9.65 8.09 -3.92
N MET A 226 8.82 7.37 -3.18
CA MET A 226 8.52 7.67 -1.78
C MET A 226 8.56 6.38 -0.97
N THR A 227 9.31 6.36 0.12
CA THR A 227 9.27 5.26 1.09
C THR A 227 8.80 5.77 2.43
N ILE A 228 7.92 5.01 3.08
CA ILE A 228 7.37 5.31 4.39
C ILE A 228 7.62 4.11 5.28
N ALA A 229 8.19 4.32 6.44
CA ALA A 229 8.28 3.38 7.54
C ALA A 229 7.73 4.09 8.79
N ALA A 230 6.58 3.64 9.27
CA ALA A 230 5.91 4.19 10.44
C ALA A 230 5.47 3.08 11.37
N ALA A 231 5.42 3.35 12.67
CA ALA A 231 4.80 2.49 13.65
C ALA A 231 3.64 3.23 14.32
N LEU A 232 2.47 2.59 14.29
CA LEU A 232 1.30 2.96 15.04
C LEU A 232 1.34 2.17 16.36
N PRO A 233 1.40 2.86 17.51
CA PRO A 233 1.46 2.23 18.83
C PRO A 233 0.17 1.46 19.17
N PRO A 234 0.20 0.59 20.20
CA PRO A 234 -0.99 -0.08 20.69
C PRO A 234 -2.06 0.95 21.09
N GLY A 235 -3.28 0.76 20.63
CA GLY A 235 -4.37 1.69 20.93
C GLY A 235 -5.66 1.39 20.18
N LEU A 236 -5.55 0.75 19.01
CA LEU A 236 -6.66 0.19 18.25
C LEU A 236 -7.26 -1.03 18.99
N GLY A 237 -7.98 -0.80 20.10
CA GLY A 237 -8.93 -1.75 20.68
C GLY A 237 -8.75 -2.18 22.14
N SER A 238 -7.66 -1.87 22.85
CA SER A 238 -7.45 -2.36 24.23
C SER A 238 -7.89 -1.36 25.31
N PRO A 239 -8.70 -1.76 26.32
CA PRO A 239 -9.22 -0.86 27.37
C PRO A 239 -8.27 -0.59 28.56
N SER A 240 -7.05 -1.14 28.58
CA SER A 240 -6.24 -1.19 29.81
C SER A 240 -4.79 -0.69 29.67
N TRP A 241 -4.56 0.49 29.10
CA TRP A 241 -3.19 0.99 28.96
C TRP A 241 -3.00 2.45 29.44
N PRO A 242 -2.13 2.68 30.44
CA PRO A 242 -1.54 3.98 30.75
C PRO A 242 -0.14 4.06 30.14
N GLY A 243 0.06 4.87 29.09
CA GLY A 243 1.38 5.06 28.49
C GLY A 243 1.31 5.55 27.05
N MET A 244 1.85 6.73 26.84
CA MET A 244 1.95 7.43 25.55
C MET A 244 3.06 6.81 24.71
N GLU A 245 2.74 6.25 23.56
CA GLU A 245 3.73 6.07 22.51
C GLU A 245 3.36 7.00 21.35
N PRO A 246 4.28 7.83 20.84
CA PRO A 246 4.02 8.65 19.66
C PRO A 246 3.81 7.78 18.43
N LEU A 247 3.13 8.32 17.42
CA LEU A 247 3.29 7.82 16.06
C LEU A 247 4.78 8.02 15.70
N LEU A 248 5.49 6.92 15.58
CA LEU A 248 6.90 6.94 15.25
C LEU A 248 7.04 6.89 13.73
N LEU A 249 7.41 8.02 13.12
CA LEU A 249 7.83 8.05 11.73
C LEU A 249 9.32 7.70 11.67
N GLN A 250 9.59 6.39 11.59
CA GLN A 250 10.96 5.87 11.56
C GLN A 250 11.73 6.38 10.35
N ASP A 251 11.07 6.44 9.19
CA ASP A 251 11.67 6.90 7.96
C ASP A 251 10.60 7.36 6.97
N LEU A 252 10.74 8.56 6.43
CA LEU A 252 10.03 9.03 5.25
C LEU A 252 11.08 9.53 4.26
N THR A 253 11.28 8.82 3.15
CA THR A 253 12.16 9.29 2.07
C THR A 253 11.33 9.69 0.88
N VAL A 254 11.62 10.84 0.29
CA VAL A 254 11.00 11.38 -0.92
C VAL A 254 12.12 11.74 -1.89
N GLU A 255 12.07 11.17 -3.10
CA GLU A 255 13.01 11.44 -4.17
C GLU A 255 12.30 12.19 -5.29
N TRP A 256 12.84 13.36 -5.62
CA TRP A 256 12.29 14.28 -6.60
C TRP A 256 13.37 14.65 -7.60
N SER A 257 13.42 13.96 -8.74
CA SER A 257 14.56 14.07 -9.67
C SER A 257 15.87 13.85 -8.90
N ALA A 258 16.80 14.83 -8.93
CA ALA A 258 18.06 14.78 -8.19
C ALA A 258 17.97 15.25 -6.72
N LEU A 259 16.80 15.76 -6.27
CA LEU A 259 16.59 16.17 -4.88
C LEU A 259 16.17 14.97 -4.02
N HIS A 260 16.93 14.69 -2.98
CA HIS A 260 16.62 13.65 -2.01
C HIS A 260 16.27 14.30 -0.68
N LEU A 261 15.05 14.05 -0.20
CA LEU A 261 14.55 14.51 1.09
C LEU A 261 14.30 13.30 1.98
N ARG A 262 14.82 13.33 3.20
CA ARG A 262 14.61 12.28 4.18
C ARG A 262 14.15 12.89 5.49
N LEU A 263 12.94 12.56 5.91
CA LEU A 263 12.37 12.98 7.19
C LEU A 263 12.34 11.81 8.16
N ARG A 264 12.81 12.02 9.39
CA ARG A 264 12.72 11.06 10.49
C ARG A 264 12.29 11.76 11.76
N GLY A 265 11.39 11.17 12.53
CA GLY A 265 10.95 11.79 13.77
C GLY A 265 9.75 11.13 14.41
N SER A 266 9.13 11.82 15.34
CA SER A 266 7.94 11.35 16.03
C SER A 266 6.88 12.43 16.09
N VAL A 267 5.64 12.03 15.88
CA VAL A 267 4.45 12.87 16.07
C VAL A 267 3.69 12.33 17.26
N HIS A 268 3.32 13.22 18.17
CA HIS A 268 2.34 12.86 19.19
C HIS A 268 0.94 13.08 18.60
N PRO A 269 0.13 12.01 18.39
CA PRO A 269 -1.25 12.19 18.03
C PRO A 269 -1.97 12.94 19.17
N MET A 270 -2.76 13.95 18.81
CA MET A 270 -3.47 14.79 19.78
C MET A 270 -4.89 14.29 20.00
N PRO A 271 -5.47 14.53 21.20
CA PRO A 271 -6.87 14.23 21.47
C PRO A 271 -7.79 15.04 20.53
N PRO A 272 -8.90 14.48 20.04
CA PRO A 272 -10.04 15.23 19.54
C PRO A 272 -10.37 16.46 20.40
N GLY A 273 -10.29 17.64 19.79
CA GLY A 273 -10.50 18.94 20.46
C GLY A 273 -9.26 19.54 21.15
N GLY A 274 -8.12 18.86 21.15
CA GLY A 274 -6.85 19.38 21.64
C GLY A 274 -6.17 20.35 20.65
N PRO A 275 -5.13 21.09 21.08
CA PRO A 275 -4.31 21.87 20.17
C PRO A 275 -3.69 20.95 19.10
N PHE A 276 -3.34 21.52 17.96
CA PHE A 276 -2.87 20.81 16.78
C PHE A 276 -1.67 19.87 17.05
N PRO A 277 -1.46 18.82 16.23
CA PRO A 277 -0.39 17.84 16.43
C PRO A 277 0.98 18.51 16.54
N VAL A 278 1.75 18.06 17.52
CA VAL A 278 3.14 18.49 17.74
C VAL A 278 4.08 17.33 17.47
N GLY A 279 5.13 17.59 16.70
CA GLY A 279 6.13 16.59 16.36
C GLY A 279 7.52 17.20 16.22
N GLN A 280 8.53 16.38 16.47
CA GLN A 280 9.93 16.72 16.25
C GLN A 280 10.52 15.78 15.22
N PHE A 281 11.19 16.35 14.22
CA PHE A 281 11.81 15.61 13.13
C PHE A 281 13.18 16.16 12.80
N SER A 282 14.00 15.32 12.19
CA SER A 282 15.17 15.69 11.42
C SER A 282 14.86 15.52 9.94
N LEU A 283 15.05 16.58 9.17
CA LEU A 283 15.00 16.56 7.71
C LEU A 283 16.42 16.56 7.17
N SER A 284 16.85 15.45 6.59
CA SER A 284 18.06 15.39 5.78
C SER A 284 17.76 15.81 4.35
N VAL A 285 18.51 16.77 3.83
CA VAL A 285 18.40 17.28 2.45
C VAL A 285 19.70 17.00 1.72
N HIS A 286 19.61 16.51 0.48
CA HIS A 286 20.76 16.24 -0.39
C HIS A 286 20.43 16.51 -1.86
N GLY A 287 21.41 17.03 -2.61
CA GLY A 287 21.32 17.16 -4.07
C GLY A 287 20.61 18.42 -4.57
N VAL A 288 20.57 19.51 -3.78
CA VAL A 288 19.85 20.75 -4.19
C VAL A 288 20.52 21.39 -5.41
N ARG A 289 21.85 21.43 -5.48
CA ARG A 289 22.56 21.98 -6.64
C ARG A 289 22.47 21.06 -7.86
N ALA A 290 22.53 19.75 -7.67
CA ALA A 290 22.23 18.80 -8.74
C ALA A 290 20.81 19.01 -9.31
N ALA A 291 19.81 19.19 -8.45
CA ALA A 291 18.43 19.50 -8.85
C ALA A 291 18.35 20.84 -9.61
N LEU A 292 18.96 21.91 -9.09
CA LEU A 292 19.03 23.21 -9.77
C LEU A 292 19.68 23.11 -11.16
N ARG A 293 20.77 22.33 -11.28
CA ARG A 293 21.48 22.13 -12.55
C ARG A 293 20.68 21.31 -13.56
N ALA A 294 20.10 20.20 -13.13
CA ALA A 294 19.25 19.37 -13.98
C ALA A 294 18.09 20.21 -14.53
N ALA A 295 17.47 20.96 -13.62
CA ALA A 295 16.31 21.76 -13.94
C ALA A 295 16.67 23.00 -14.80
N ALA A 296 17.89 23.54 -14.70
CA ALA A 296 18.42 24.56 -15.63
C ALA A 296 18.82 24.00 -17.00
N GLY A 297 19.27 22.74 -17.07
CA GLY A 297 19.72 22.07 -18.30
C GLY A 297 18.57 21.61 -19.19
N ASP A 298 17.46 21.16 -18.59
CA ASP A 298 16.27 20.70 -19.33
C ASP A 298 15.38 21.87 -19.83
N GLY A 299 15.66 23.11 -19.41
CA GLY A 299 14.94 24.31 -19.83
C GLY A 299 13.50 24.42 -19.33
N ASP A 300 13.06 23.47 -18.50
CA ASP A 300 11.65 23.28 -18.11
C ASP A 300 11.36 23.67 -16.64
N LEU A 301 12.28 24.37 -15.97
CA LEU A 301 12.04 24.91 -14.63
C LEU A 301 10.86 25.88 -14.66
N SER A 302 9.78 25.52 -13.98
CA SER A 302 8.79 26.50 -13.60
C SER A 302 9.44 27.52 -12.66
N ARG A 303 8.97 28.78 -12.72
CA ARG A 303 9.45 29.85 -11.81
C ARG A 303 9.32 29.44 -10.34
N GLY A 304 8.26 28.70 -9.99
CA GLY A 304 8.02 28.21 -8.63
C GLY A 304 9.08 27.22 -8.16
N GLU A 305 9.49 26.28 -9.02
CA GLU A 305 10.56 25.32 -8.71
C GLU A 305 11.90 26.00 -8.48
N ALA A 306 12.25 26.97 -9.32
CA ALA A 306 13.47 27.73 -9.15
C ALA A 306 13.43 28.53 -7.84
N MET A 307 12.29 29.14 -7.49
CA MET A 307 12.13 29.88 -6.23
C MET A 307 12.25 28.95 -5.02
N ALA A 308 11.60 27.79 -5.04
CA ALA A 308 11.65 26.83 -3.95
C ALA A 308 13.05 26.25 -3.72
N LEU A 309 13.74 25.85 -4.80
CA LEU A 309 15.11 25.32 -4.71
C LEU A 309 16.10 26.40 -4.22
N ASN A 310 15.97 27.64 -4.68
CA ASN A 310 16.77 28.76 -4.18
C ASN A 310 16.44 29.09 -2.71
N GLY A 311 15.17 29.03 -2.31
CA GLY A 311 14.75 29.21 -0.92
C GLY A 311 15.32 28.12 -0.02
N LEU A 312 15.33 26.86 -0.47
CA LEU A 312 15.95 25.75 0.24
C LEU A 312 17.47 25.91 0.36
N ALA A 313 18.15 26.32 -0.72
CA ALA A 313 19.58 26.62 -0.67
C ALA A 313 19.91 27.75 0.32
N GLY A 314 19.14 28.84 0.31
CA GLY A 314 19.31 29.95 1.24
C GLY A 314 19.07 29.56 2.70
N LEU A 315 18.10 28.66 2.97
CA LEU A 315 17.89 28.10 4.31
C LEU A 315 19.07 27.26 4.77
N LEU A 316 19.64 26.44 3.88
CA LEU A 316 20.83 25.65 4.18
C LEU A 316 22.03 26.54 4.52
N GLU A 317 22.23 27.63 3.78
CA GLU A 317 23.27 28.63 4.04
C GLU A 317 23.07 29.34 5.40
N GLN A 318 21.84 29.74 5.71
CA GLN A 318 21.52 30.35 7.01
C GLN A 318 21.75 29.40 8.19
N ALA A 319 21.45 28.11 8.01
CA ALA A 319 21.67 27.10 9.05
C ALA A 319 23.16 26.86 9.36
N HIS A 320 24.09 27.24 8.48
CA HIS A 320 25.53 27.06 8.63
C HIS A 320 26.28 28.40 8.83
N ASP A 321 25.68 29.34 9.56
CA ASP A 321 26.25 30.65 9.90
C ASP A 321 26.74 31.47 8.68
N GLY A 322 26.09 31.33 7.53
CA GLY A 322 26.38 32.10 6.32
C GLY A 322 27.65 31.70 5.57
N GLY A 323 28.26 30.56 5.91
CA GLY A 323 29.31 29.95 5.08
C GLY A 323 28.75 29.44 3.75
N ALA A 324 29.59 29.37 2.71
CA ALA A 324 29.19 28.71 1.46
C ALA A 324 28.91 27.22 1.74
N VAL A 325 27.64 26.83 1.63
CA VAL A 325 27.22 25.46 1.92
C VAL A 325 27.33 24.61 0.67
N ASP A 326 28.02 23.47 0.78
CA ASP A 326 28.01 22.47 -0.28
C ASP A 326 26.67 21.75 -0.31
N THR A 327 25.74 22.29 -1.07
CA THR A 327 24.37 21.79 -1.23
C THR A 327 24.24 20.42 -1.90
N ASP A 328 25.37 19.83 -2.33
CA ASP A 328 25.48 18.43 -2.76
C ASP A 328 25.90 17.50 -1.60
N THR A 329 26.08 18.02 -0.39
CA THR A 329 26.30 17.23 0.84
C THR A 329 25.01 17.03 1.64
N LEU A 330 25.00 16.05 2.54
CA LEU A 330 23.85 15.76 3.39
C LEU A 330 23.75 16.81 4.51
N HIS A 331 22.63 17.51 4.60
CA HIS A 331 22.36 18.46 5.69
C HIS A 331 21.16 18.03 6.51
N ASP A 332 21.34 17.92 7.82
CA ASP A 332 20.27 17.63 8.77
C ASP A 332 19.71 18.92 9.36
N LEU A 333 18.41 19.14 9.18
CA LEU A 333 17.68 20.31 9.65
C LEU A 333 16.61 19.91 10.68
N PRO A 334 16.52 20.56 11.84
CA PRO A 334 15.43 20.31 12.77
C PRO A 334 14.11 20.83 12.18
N VAL A 335 13.09 19.98 12.20
CA VAL A 335 11.73 20.31 11.76
C VAL A 335 10.76 20.10 12.90
N LEU A 336 9.91 21.09 13.13
CA LEU A 336 8.84 21.03 14.11
C LEU A 336 7.50 20.97 13.39
N LEU A 337 6.65 20.00 13.72
CA LEU A 337 5.24 20.06 13.34
C LEU A 337 4.52 20.83 14.45
N HIS A 338 3.85 21.92 14.09
CA HIS A 338 3.00 22.70 14.99
C HIS A 338 1.87 23.31 14.16
N ASP A 339 0.63 23.25 14.63
CA ASP A 339 -0.52 23.81 13.93
C ASP A 339 -0.79 23.24 12.53
N ASN A 340 -0.54 21.94 12.35
CA ASN A 340 -0.55 21.25 11.04
C ASN A 340 0.44 21.83 10.02
N VAL A 341 1.40 22.64 10.48
CA VAL A 341 2.46 23.23 9.67
C VAL A 341 3.80 22.63 10.08
N LEU A 342 4.57 22.19 9.10
CA LEU A 342 5.97 21.85 9.31
C LEU A 342 6.82 23.13 9.27
N TRP A 343 7.58 23.36 10.33
CA TRP A 343 8.44 24.51 10.54
C TRP A 343 9.89 24.06 10.44
N LEU A 344 10.67 24.73 9.59
CA LEU A 344 12.11 24.56 9.49
C LEU A 344 12.75 25.74 10.23
N GLY A 345 13.21 25.49 11.47
CA GLY A 345 13.58 26.58 12.37
C GLY A 345 12.40 27.52 12.69
N THR A 346 12.62 28.84 12.72
CA THR A 346 11.58 29.86 12.92
C THR A 346 10.79 30.19 11.65
N VAL A 347 11.10 29.55 10.51
CA VAL A 347 10.48 29.86 9.22
C VAL A 347 9.45 28.78 8.87
N PRO A 348 8.17 29.15 8.65
CA PRO A 348 7.17 28.18 8.22
C PRO A 348 7.41 27.79 6.76
N LEU A 349 7.36 26.49 6.45
CA LEU A 349 7.65 25.98 5.10
C LEU A 349 6.74 26.52 3.99
N TRP A 350 5.50 26.88 4.32
CA TRP A 350 4.56 27.45 3.35
C TRP A 350 4.94 28.86 2.87
N ARG A 351 5.90 29.54 3.52
CA ARG A 351 6.44 30.84 3.08
C ARG A 351 7.60 30.73 2.08
N LEU A 352 8.04 29.52 1.73
CA LEU A 352 9.03 29.29 0.68
C LEU A 352 8.42 29.18 -0.73
N GLY A 353 7.08 29.35 -0.83
CA GLY A 353 6.32 29.35 -2.09
C GLY A 353 6.13 30.74 -2.68
#